data_AF-A0A2W7T2V0-F1
#
_entry.id   AF-A0A2W7T2V0-F1
#
_cell.length_a   1.000
_cell.length_b   1.000
_cell.length_c   1.000
_cell.angle_alpha   90.00
_cell.angle_beta   90.00
_cell.angle_gamma   90.00
#
_symmetry.space_group_name_H-M   'P 1'
#
loop_
_entity.id
_entity.type
_entity.pdbx_description
1 polymer ?
#
loop_
_entity_poly.entity_id
_entity_poly.type
_entity_poly.pdbx_seq_one_letter_code
_entity_poly.pdbx_strand_id
1 'polypeptide(L)'
;MTATKPDVSLALMTPPKALMELVPAGMVFGQRLIEAQAALARDLQDYGQHWLERRQEALRTGVAAAANMATPDLLQSLRAGRDWYAGSVERMTADAQESLDLMARCGKAVTASGSGKAKAKPVASIRAA
;
A
#
# COMPACT_ATOMS: atom_id res chain seq x y z
N MET A 1 -31.25 -6.44 -14.00
CA MET A 1 -30.56 -6.98 -12.80
C MET A 1 -30.88 -8.46 -12.71
N THR A 2 -29.95 -9.35 -13.05
CA THR A 2 -30.03 -10.77 -12.72
C THR A 2 -28.59 -11.29 -12.56
N ALA A 3 -28.28 -11.70 -11.33
CA ALA A 3 -27.00 -12.31 -10.98
C ALA A 3 -26.89 -13.69 -11.66
N THR A 4 -25.84 -13.91 -12.44
CA THR A 4 -25.50 -15.22 -12.99
C THR A 4 -25.01 -16.10 -11.83
N LYS A 5 -25.79 -17.12 -11.47
CA LYS A 5 -25.39 -18.16 -10.49
C LYS A 5 -24.07 -18.80 -10.95
N PRO A 6 -23.14 -19.13 -10.03
CA PRO A 6 -21.97 -19.93 -10.40
C PRO A 6 -22.42 -21.30 -10.89
N ASP A 7 -21.95 -21.68 -12.07
CA ASP A 7 -22.36 -22.86 -12.81
C ASP A 7 -21.77 -24.13 -12.17
N VAL A 8 -22.54 -24.77 -11.28
CA VAL A 8 -22.14 -25.98 -10.54
C VAL A 8 -21.91 -27.19 -11.46
N SER A 9 -22.40 -27.14 -12.71
CA SER A 9 -22.22 -28.20 -13.72
C SER A 9 -20.77 -28.48 -14.06
N LEU A 10 -19.88 -27.48 -14.02
CA LEU A 10 -18.46 -27.67 -14.35
C LEU A 10 -17.73 -28.48 -13.27
N ALA A 11 -18.14 -28.32 -12.01
CA ALA A 11 -17.56 -29.04 -10.87
C ALA A 11 -17.95 -30.54 -10.87
N LEU A 12 -19.15 -30.87 -11.36
CA LEU A 12 -19.66 -32.25 -11.43
C LEU A 12 -19.06 -33.09 -12.58
N MET A 13 -18.53 -32.46 -13.63
CA MET A 13 -17.88 -33.16 -14.76
C MET A 13 -16.36 -33.28 -14.62
N THR A 14 -15.77 -32.73 -13.55
CA THR A 14 -14.33 -32.78 -13.34
C THR A 14 -13.96 -34.12 -12.69
N PRO A 15 -13.12 -34.97 -13.31
CA PRO A 15 -12.76 -36.26 -12.75
C PRO A 15 -12.12 -36.10 -11.36
N PRO A 16 -12.38 -36.99 -10.39
CA PRO A 16 -11.90 -36.84 -9.01
C PRO A 16 -10.39 -36.63 -8.89
N LYS A 17 -9.60 -37.18 -9.82
CA LYS A 17 -8.14 -36.94 -9.91
C LYS A 17 -7.80 -35.49 -10.23
N ALA A 18 -8.50 -34.86 -11.18
CA ALA A 18 -8.30 -33.45 -11.51
C ALA A 18 -8.73 -32.54 -10.36
N LEU A 19 -9.77 -32.94 -9.61
CA LEU A 19 -10.20 -32.24 -8.39
C LEU A 19 -9.13 -32.36 -7.28
N MET A 20 -8.53 -33.54 -7.10
CA MET A 20 -7.40 -33.76 -6.18
C MET A 20 -6.12 -33.01 -6.58
N GLU A 21 -5.91 -32.68 -7.86
CA GLU A 21 -4.78 -31.85 -8.31
C GLU A 21 -5.06 -30.35 -8.17
N LEU A 22 -6.32 -29.94 -8.30
CA LEU A 22 -6.76 -28.56 -8.09
C LEU A 22 -6.77 -28.16 -6.60
N VAL A 23 -7.05 -29.09 -5.69
CA VAL A 23 -7.11 -28.82 -4.24
C VAL A 23 -5.76 -28.35 -3.67
N PRO A 24 -4.61 -29.00 -3.92
CA PRO A 24 -3.29 -28.51 -3.52
C PRO A 24 -2.95 -27.16 -4.14
N ALA A 25 -3.25 -26.95 -5.42
CA ALA A 25 -3.01 -25.67 -6.09
C ALA A 25 -3.86 -24.54 -5.48
N GLY A 26 -5.12 -24.81 -5.16
CA GLY A 26 -6.02 -23.87 -4.48
C GLY A 26 -5.58 -23.56 -3.04
N MET A 27 -5.10 -24.57 -2.30
CA MET A 27 -4.56 -24.36 -0.95
C MET A 27 -3.26 -23.55 -0.95
N VAL A 28 -2.33 -23.80 -1.89
CA VAL A 28 -1.10 -23.01 -2.04
C VAL A 28 -1.43 -21.56 -2.39
N PHE A 29 -2.40 -21.33 -3.27
CA PHE A 29 -2.87 -19.98 -3.59
C PHE A 29 -3.51 -19.28 -2.37
N GLY A 30 -4.38 -19.98 -1.63
CA GLY A 30 -5.00 -19.44 -0.41
C GLY A 30 -3.98 -19.08 0.67
N GLN A 31 -2.98 -19.93 0.89
CA GLN A 31 -1.91 -19.67 1.86
C GLN A 31 -1.10 -18.43 1.47
N ARG A 32 -0.72 -18.29 0.18
CA ARG A 32 -0.01 -17.10 -0.31
C ARG A 32 -0.83 -15.82 -0.16
N LEU A 33 -2.15 -15.88 -0.37
CA LEU A 33 -3.03 -14.74 -0.16
C LEU A 33 -3.09 -14.32 1.32
N ILE A 34 -3.22 -15.28 2.24
CA ILE A 34 -3.22 -15.01 3.68
C ILE A 34 -1.89 -14.37 4.12
N GLU A 35 -0.76 -14.89 3.64
CA GLU A 35 0.56 -14.34 3.92
C GLU A 35 0.72 -12.92 3.37
N ALA A 36 0.25 -12.68 2.14
CA ALA A 36 0.26 -11.35 1.55
C ALA A 36 -0.62 -10.36 2.33
N GLN A 37 -1.82 -10.76 2.73
CA GLN A 37 -2.71 -9.94 3.56
C GLN A 37 -2.09 -9.62 4.92
N ALA A 38 -1.49 -10.61 5.58
CA ALA A 38 -0.82 -10.41 6.86
C ALA A 38 0.39 -9.48 6.75
N ALA A 39 1.15 -9.57 5.65
CA ALA A 39 2.25 -8.65 5.38
C ALA A 39 1.76 -7.20 5.19
N LEU A 40 0.71 -7.00 4.38
CA LEU A 40 0.12 -5.68 4.16
C LEU A 40 -0.44 -5.07 5.44
N ALA A 41 -1.08 -5.88 6.29
CA ALA A 41 -1.59 -5.42 7.58
C ALA A 41 -0.47 -4.92 8.49
N ARG A 42 0.67 -5.63 8.54
CA ARG A 42 1.86 -5.19 9.28
C ARG A 42 2.44 -3.90 8.68
N ASP A 43 2.62 -3.84 7.37
CA ASP A 43 3.14 -2.66 6.69
C ASP A 43 2.28 -1.41 6.95
N LEU A 44 0.96 -1.56 6.98
CA LEU A 44 0.00 -0.51 7.31
C LEU A 44 0.09 -0.08 8.77
N GLN A 45 0.26 -1.02 9.69
CA GLN A 45 0.42 -0.74 11.11
C GLN A 45 1.70 0.06 11.36
N ASP A 46 2.83 -0.38 10.78
CA ASP A 46 4.13 0.28 10.91
C ASP A 46 4.07 1.70 10.34
N TYR A 47 3.52 1.85 9.13
CA TYR A 47 3.29 3.16 8.51
C TYR A 47 2.44 4.07 9.41
N GLY A 48 1.35 3.54 9.97
CA GLY A 48 0.46 4.30 10.85
C GLY A 48 1.14 4.77 12.13
N GLN A 49 2.00 3.93 12.71
CA GLN A 49 2.80 4.29 13.88
C GLN A 49 3.79 5.42 13.55
N HIS A 50 4.60 5.26 12.51
CA HIS A 50 5.58 6.27 12.13
C HIS A 50 4.93 7.60 11.74
N TRP A 51 3.80 7.56 11.02
CA TRP A 51 3.05 8.77 10.68
C TRP A 51 2.58 9.50 11.95
N LEU A 52 2.03 8.77 12.92
CA LEU A 52 1.55 9.37 14.17
C LEU A 52 2.70 9.99 14.97
N GLU A 53 3.84 9.30 15.07
CA GLU A 53 5.04 9.79 15.74
C GLU A 53 5.53 11.11 15.13
N ARG A 54 5.65 11.18 13.80
CA ARG A 54 6.06 12.41 13.10
C ARG A 54 5.06 13.55 13.29
N ARG A 55 3.76 13.25 13.38
CA ARG A 55 2.73 14.27 13.65
C ARG A 55 2.77 14.79 15.07
N GLN A 56 2.99 13.91 16.05
CA GLN A 56 3.21 14.33 17.43
C GLN A 56 4.47 15.19 17.56
N GLU A 57 5.54 14.82 16.86
CA GLU A 57 6.77 15.59 16.84
C GLU A 57 6.59 16.97 16.19
N ALA A 58 5.85 17.04 15.08
CA ALA A 58 5.49 18.30 14.44
C ALA A 58 4.70 19.22 15.38
N LEU A 59 3.78 18.67 16.19
CA LEU A 59 3.02 19.42 17.18
C LEU A 59 3.90 19.93 18.31
N ARG A 60 4.73 19.05 18.91
CA ARG A 60 5.65 19.43 20.00
C ARG A 60 6.60 20.55 19.56
N THR A 61 7.25 20.36 18.42
CA THR A 61 8.19 21.35 17.86
C THR A 61 7.48 22.63 17.42
N GLY A 62 6.24 22.54 16.92
CA GLY A 62 5.44 23.71 16.56
C GLY A 62 5.05 24.57 17.74
N VAL A 63 4.62 23.97 18.86
CA VAL A 63 4.33 24.72 20.09
C VAL A 63 5.59 25.39 20.63
N ALA A 64 6.72 24.67 20.65
CA ALA A 64 7.99 25.23 21.09
C ALA A 64 8.46 26.40 20.20
N ALA A 65 8.35 26.25 18.88
CA ALA A 65 8.68 27.32 17.94
C ALA A 65 7.79 28.54 18.11
N ALA A 66 6.47 28.36 18.27
CA ALA A 66 5.53 29.44 18.50
C ALA A 66 5.86 30.22 19.79
N ALA A 67 6.23 29.52 20.88
CA ALA A 67 6.67 30.17 22.11
C ALA A 67 7.94 31.00 21.91
N ASN A 68 8.93 30.47 21.18
CA ASN A 68 10.18 31.18 20.87
C ASN A 68 9.97 32.36 19.90
N MET A 69 8.95 32.29 19.04
CA MET A 69 8.60 33.37 18.12
C MET A 69 7.88 34.54 18.80
N ALA A 70 7.20 34.29 19.91
CA ALA A 70 6.50 35.31 20.71
C ALA A 70 7.45 36.14 21.61
N THR A 71 8.76 35.97 21.46
CA THR A 71 9.76 36.72 22.21
C THR A 71 10.01 38.10 21.59
N PRO A 72 10.44 39.10 22.37
CA PRO A 72 10.82 40.42 21.84
C PRO A 72 12.15 40.41 21.06
N ASP A 73 12.90 39.30 21.10
CA ASP A 73 14.13 39.14 20.31
C ASP A 73 13.79 38.70 18.88
N LEU A 74 13.90 39.64 17.94
CA LEU A 74 13.66 39.40 16.51
C LEU A 74 14.56 38.30 15.93
N LEU A 75 15.84 38.23 16.32
CA LEU A 75 16.75 37.21 15.78
C LEU A 75 16.41 35.83 16.31
N GLN A 76 16.01 35.72 17.58
CA GLN A 76 15.52 34.48 18.15
C GLN A 76 14.22 34.03 17.45
N SER A 77 13.28 34.95 17.26
CA SER A 77 12.00 34.67 16.61
C SER A 77 12.18 34.17 15.16
N LEU A 78 13.03 34.84 14.38
CA LEU A 78 13.34 34.42 13.00
C LEU A 78 14.04 33.06 12.94
N ARG A 79 14.97 32.78 13.86
CA ARG A 79 15.65 31.46 13.94
C ARG A 79 14.66 30.36 14.28
N ALA A 80 13.81 30.57 15.27
CA ALA A 80 12.78 29.60 15.66
C ALA A 80 11.82 29.27 14.51
N GLY A 81 11.37 30.29 13.77
CA GLY A 81 10.52 30.10 12.60
C GLY A 81 11.21 29.31 11.48
N ARG A 82 12.46 29.68 11.16
CA ARG A 82 13.28 28.97 10.16
C ARG A 82 13.49 27.50 10.52
N ASP A 83 13.90 27.23 11.77
CA ASP A 83 14.23 25.88 12.23
C ASP A 83 12.99 24.98 12.24
N TRP A 84 11.85 25.52 12.64
CA TRP A 84 10.58 24.80 12.56
C TRP A 84 10.16 24.52 11.11
N TYR A 85 10.36 25.47 10.20
CA TYR A 85 10.05 25.29 8.78
C TYR A 85 10.93 24.20 8.15
N ALA A 86 12.24 24.23 8.41
CA ALA A 86 13.18 23.23 7.91
C ALA A 86 12.81 21.83 8.39
N GLY A 87 12.59 21.64 9.70
CA GLY A 87 12.15 20.36 10.24
C GLY A 87 10.78 19.92 9.73
N SER A 88 9.89 20.86 9.37
CA SER A 88 8.59 20.53 8.78
C SER A 88 8.73 19.99 7.36
N VAL A 89 9.62 20.57 6.55
CA VAL A 89 9.94 20.03 5.22
C VAL A 89 10.52 18.62 5.32
N GLU A 90 11.46 18.38 6.23
CA GLU A 90 12.04 17.04 6.44
C GLU A 90 10.99 15.99 6.79
N ARG A 91 10.08 16.31 7.73
CA ARG A 91 8.97 15.40 8.09
C ARG A 91 8.02 15.15 6.93
N MET A 92 7.72 16.17 6.11
CA MET A 92 6.87 16.01 4.92
C MET A 92 7.54 15.14 3.86
N THR A 93 8.86 15.29 3.65
CA THR A 93 9.60 14.42 2.73
C THR A 93 9.60 12.97 3.22
N ALA A 94 9.79 12.74 4.52
CA ALA A 94 9.69 11.41 5.11
C ALA A 94 8.29 10.80 4.92
N ASP A 95 7.21 11.57 5.16
CA ASP A 95 5.83 11.13 4.89
C ASP A 95 5.64 10.71 3.42
N ALA A 96 6.15 11.53 2.49
CA ALA A 96 6.01 11.26 1.06
C ALA A 96 6.76 9.97 0.67
N GLN A 97 8.01 9.82 1.10
CA GLN A 97 8.82 8.62 0.82
C GLN A 97 8.16 7.36 1.38
N GLU A 98 7.73 7.37 2.64
CA GLU A 98 7.15 6.19 3.26
C GLU A 98 5.80 5.81 2.64
N SER A 99 5.01 6.79 2.20
CA SER A 99 3.75 6.53 1.49
C SER A 99 3.98 5.87 0.12
N LEU A 100 5.02 6.30 -0.62
CA LEU A 100 5.42 5.69 -1.88
C LEU A 100 5.91 4.25 -1.66
N ASP A 101 6.70 4.01 -0.61
CA ASP A 101 7.19 2.69 -0.25
C ASP A 101 6.06 1.73 0.13
N LEU A 102 5.07 2.21 0.89
CA LEU A 102 3.86 1.44 1.20
C LEU A 102 3.10 1.07 -0.07
N MET A 103 2.86 2.04 -0.97
CA MET A 103 2.19 1.76 -2.25
C MET A 103 2.97 0.75 -3.11
N ALA A 104 4.30 0.83 -3.14
CA ALA A 104 5.14 -0.13 -3.85
C ALA A 104 5.05 -1.54 -3.25
N ARG A 105 5.04 -1.66 -1.92
CA ARG A 105 4.83 -2.95 -1.23
C ARG A 105 3.44 -3.53 -1.53
N CYS A 106 2.39 -2.71 -1.50
CA CYS A 106 1.04 -3.08 -1.91
C CYS A 106 0.99 -3.61 -3.36
N GLY A 107 1.61 -2.90 -4.30
CA GLY A 107 1.67 -3.32 -5.71
C GLY A 107 2.38 -4.67 -5.90
N LYS A 108 3.48 -4.90 -5.17
CA LYS A 108 4.20 -6.19 -5.20
C LYS A 108 3.34 -7.33 -4.65
N ALA A 109 2.60 -7.12 -3.55
CA ALA A 109 1.73 -8.15 -2.99
C ALA A 109 0.60 -8.56 -3.95
N VAL A 110 -0.01 -7.60 -4.66
CA VAL A 110 -1.07 -7.86 -5.65
C VAL A 110 -0.52 -8.62 -6.87
N THR A 111 0.64 -8.21 -7.38
CA THR A 111 1.25 -8.82 -8.59
C THR A 111 1.86 -10.20 -8.31
N ALA A 112 2.46 -10.42 -7.14
CA ALA A 112 2.94 -11.73 -6.70
C ALA A 112 1.80 -12.75 -6.54
N SER A 113 0.61 -12.27 -6.16
CA SER A 113 -0.60 -13.08 -6.06
C SER A 113 -1.27 -13.36 -7.42
N GLY A 114 -0.89 -12.67 -8.49
CA GLY A 114 -1.54 -12.71 -9.81
C GLY A 114 -0.82 -13.53 -10.90
N SER A 115 0.22 -14.29 -10.58
CA SER A 115 1.00 -15.07 -11.56
C SER A 115 0.30 -16.36 -12.04
N GLY A 116 -0.88 -16.22 -12.63
CA GLY A 116 -1.41 -17.14 -13.63
C GLY A 116 -1.28 -16.48 -14.99
N LYS A 117 -0.31 -16.90 -15.81
CA LYS A 117 -0.07 -16.35 -17.16
C LYS A 117 -1.31 -16.55 -18.06
N ALA A 118 -2.19 -15.57 -18.15
CA ALA A 118 -3.08 -15.43 -19.29
C ALA A 118 -2.27 -14.85 -20.45
N LYS A 119 -1.83 -15.71 -21.38
CA LYS A 119 -1.28 -15.25 -22.66
C LYS A 119 -2.40 -14.49 -23.38
N ALA A 120 -2.29 -13.16 -23.46
CA ALA A 120 -3.13 -12.36 -24.34
C ALA A 120 -2.91 -12.83 -25.79
N LYS A 121 -3.97 -13.37 -26.41
CA LYS A 121 -3.97 -13.62 -27.86
C LYS A 121 -3.88 -12.26 -28.58
N PRO A 122 -3.01 -12.10 -29.58
CA PRO A 122 -2.93 -10.86 -30.34
C PRO A 122 -4.23 -10.69 -31.14
N VAL A 123 -4.89 -9.55 -30.98
CA VAL A 123 -6.01 -9.15 -31.83
C VAL A 123 -5.43 -8.75 -33.19
N ALA A 124 -5.85 -9.45 -34.25
CA ALA A 124 -5.40 -9.18 -35.60
C ALA A 124 -5.76 -7.74 -36.01
N SER A 125 -4.77 -7.01 -36.51
CA SER A 125 -4.95 -5.71 -37.16
C SER A 125 -5.87 -5.88 -38.36
N ILE A 126 -7.05 -5.25 -38.31
CA ILE A 126 -7.87 -5.02 -39.50
C ILE A 126 -7.18 -3.89 -40.26
N ARG A 127 -6.57 -4.24 -41.38
CA ARG A 127 -6.01 -3.31 -42.36
C ARG A 127 -7.18 -2.68 -43.11
N ALA A 128 -7.38 -1.37 -42.92
CA ALA A 128 -8.31 -0.61 -43.74
C ALA A 128 -7.78 -0.56 -45.18
N ALA A 129 -8.63 -0.93 -46.14
CA ALA A 129 -8.45 -0.72 -47.56
C ALA A 129 -8.99 0.66 -47.96
#